data_AF-A0A6P3RRL6-F1
#
_entry.id   AF-A0A6P3RRL6-F1
#
_cell.length_a   1.000
_cell.length_b   1.000
_cell.length_c   1.000
_cell.angle_alpha   90.00
_cell.angle_beta   90.00
_cell.angle_gamma   90.00
#
_symmetry.space_group_name_H-M   'P 1'
#
loop_
_entity.id
_entity.type
_entity.pdbx_description
1 polymer ?
#
loop_
_entity_poly.entity_id
_entity_poly.type
_entity_poly.pdbx_seq_one_letter_code
_entity_poly.pdbx_strand_id
1 'polypeptide(L)'
;MSYFLIYSMYSTLLAHKKLHIRNFAAESFTFLMRKVTDKNGLFNLMFLDLDEHPEKIEGVGQLLFEMCKGVRNMFHSCTGKAVKLILQKLGPVTETEIQLPWILVGETLKNMVRSTAFYIYKEHFGTFFECLQVSSNFTGFVCDEESKH
;
A
#
# COMPACT_ATOMS: atom_id res chain seq x y z
N MET A 1 -0.35 -19.09 -7.01
CA MET A 1 0.93 -19.55 -7.59
C MET A 1 1.53 -18.59 -8.64
N SER A 2 0.76 -17.75 -9.36
CA SER A 2 1.30 -16.87 -10.42
C SER A 2 1.92 -15.54 -9.97
N TYR A 3 1.53 -14.96 -8.84
CA TYR A 3 2.01 -13.62 -8.42
C TYR A 3 3.35 -13.64 -7.66
N PHE A 4 3.72 -14.78 -7.05
CA PHE A 4 5.02 -14.93 -6.39
C PHE A 4 6.18 -14.78 -7.38
N LEU A 5 6.10 -15.46 -8.53
CA LEU A 5 7.14 -15.37 -9.57
C LEU A 5 7.25 -13.95 -10.13
N ILE A 6 6.10 -13.30 -10.37
CA ILE A 6 6.04 -11.91 -10.83
C ILE A 6 6.71 -10.98 -9.81
N TYR A 7 6.36 -11.10 -8.52
CA TYR A 7 6.97 -10.26 -7.50
C TYR A 7 8.47 -10.54 -7.35
N SER A 8 8.88 -11.81 -7.33
CA SER A 8 10.27 -12.22 -7.14
C SER A 8 11.22 -11.66 -8.21
N MET A 9 10.83 -11.68 -9.49
CA MET A 9 11.66 -11.16 -10.60
C MET A 9 12.01 -9.67 -10.48
N TYR A 10 11.23 -8.95 -9.70
CA TYR A 10 11.02 -7.53 -9.82
C TYR A 10 11.30 -6.83 -8.49
N SER A 11 11.10 -7.54 -7.37
CA SER A 11 11.43 -7.11 -6.01
C SER A 11 12.89 -6.66 -5.87
N THR A 12 13.85 -7.30 -6.56
CA THR A 12 15.25 -6.88 -6.54
C THR A 12 15.49 -5.49 -7.14
N LEU A 13 14.69 -5.09 -8.14
CA LEU A 13 14.78 -3.75 -8.73
C LEU A 13 14.18 -2.66 -7.82
N LEU A 14 13.26 -3.03 -6.93
CA LEU A 14 12.70 -2.11 -5.93
C LEU A 14 13.73 -1.72 -4.85
N ALA A 15 14.71 -2.60 -4.58
CA ALA A 15 15.85 -2.35 -3.70
C ALA A 15 16.97 -1.51 -4.35
N HIS A 16 16.87 -1.19 -5.65
CA HIS A 16 18.00 -0.63 -6.38
C HIS A 16 18.38 0.77 -5.88
N LYS A 17 19.69 1.07 -5.75
CA LYS A 17 20.17 2.35 -5.18
C LYS A 17 19.76 3.60 -5.97
N LYS A 18 19.68 3.48 -7.30
CA LYS A 18 19.31 4.59 -8.21
C LYS A 18 17.79 4.77 -8.27
N LEU A 19 17.31 5.95 -7.92
CA LEU A 19 15.89 6.30 -7.90
C LEU A 19 15.17 6.02 -9.23
N HIS A 20 15.75 6.39 -10.38
CA HIS A 20 15.09 6.18 -11.68
C HIS A 20 14.89 4.70 -12.02
N ILE A 21 15.74 3.80 -11.52
CA ILE A 21 15.56 2.34 -11.69
C ILE A 21 14.40 1.86 -10.82
N ARG A 22 14.31 2.33 -9.57
CA ARG A 22 13.18 2.02 -8.69
C ARG A 22 11.86 2.51 -9.29
N ASN A 23 11.83 3.73 -9.82
CA ASN A 23 10.64 4.30 -10.45
C ASN A 23 10.25 3.51 -11.70
N PHE A 24 11.20 3.18 -12.56
CA PHE A 24 10.95 2.34 -13.75
C PHE A 24 10.37 0.98 -13.38
N ALA A 25 10.92 0.33 -12.34
CA ALA A 25 10.41 -0.91 -11.80
C ALA A 25 8.98 -0.76 -11.27
N ALA A 26 8.73 0.26 -10.44
CA ALA A 26 7.41 0.54 -9.85
C ALA A 26 6.33 0.80 -10.92
N GLU A 27 6.64 1.62 -11.93
CA GLU A 27 5.74 1.91 -13.06
C GLU A 27 5.46 0.64 -13.87
N SER A 28 6.48 -0.17 -14.13
CA SER A 28 6.35 -1.41 -14.90
C SER A 28 5.49 -2.45 -14.17
N PHE A 29 5.70 -2.66 -12.86
CA PHE A 29 5.00 -3.73 -12.14
C PHE A 29 3.57 -3.36 -11.80
N THR A 30 3.28 -2.07 -11.72
CA THR A 30 1.93 -1.57 -11.50
C THR A 30 0.92 -2.19 -12.47
N PHE A 31 1.29 -2.34 -13.74
CA PHE A 31 0.42 -2.97 -14.75
C PHE A 31 0.06 -4.41 -14.40
N LEU A 32 0.99 -5.15 -13.77
CA LEU A 32 0.78 -6.52 -13.33
C LEU A 32 0.00 -6.56 -12.01
N MET A 33 0.37 -5.74 -11.03
CA MET A 33 -0.30 -5.67 -9.73
C MET A 33 -1.79 -5.33 -9.85
N ARG A 34 -2.15 -4.41 -10.76
CA ARG A 34 -3.57 -4.06 -10.99
C ARG A 34 -4.40 -5.26 -11.44
N LYS A 35 -3.80 -6.18 -12.21
CA LYS A 35 -4.43 -7.40 -12.74
C LYS A 35 -4.49 -8.57 -11.75
N VAL A 36 -3.74 -8.52 -10.64
CA VAL A 36 -3.80 -9.58 -9.63
C VAL A 36 -5.17 -9.56 -8.95
N THR A 37 -5.87 -10.70 -8.97
CA THR A 37 -7.19 -10.85 -8.33
C THR A 37 -7.06 -10.81 -6.81
N ASP A 38 -6.16 -11.63 -6.25
CA ASP A 38 -5.87 -11.66 -4.81
C ASP A 38 -4.83 -10.60 -4.42
N LYS A 39 -5.29 -9.37 -4.24
CA LYS A 39 -4.45 -8.26 -3.78
C LYS A 39 -4.04 -8.41 -2.30
N ASN A 40 -4.86 -9.09 -1.50
CA ASN A 40 -4.59 -9.28 -0.08
C ASN A 40 -3.35 -10.17 0.11
N GLY A 41 -3.33 -11.33 -0.54
CA GLY A 41 -2.18 -12.24 -0.53
C GLY A 41 -0.92 -11.63 -1.15
N LEU A 42 -1.07 -10.80 -2.19
CA LEU A 42 0.06 -10.05 -2.75
C LEU A 42 0.65 -9.06 -1.75
N PHE A 43 -0.16 -8.27 -1.05
CA PHE A 43 0.34 -7.34 -0.04
C PHE A 43 0.97 -8.05 1.14
N ASN A 44 0.42 -9.20 1.58
CA ASN A 44 1.08 -10.03 2.60
C ASN A 44 2.48 -10.45 2.17
N LEU A 45 2.63 -10.97 0.94
CA LEU A 45 3.94 -11.35 0.39
C LEU A 45 4.91 -10.18 0.37
N MET A 46 4.46 -9.02 -0.12
CA MET A 46 5.30 -7.83 -0.25
C MET A 46 5.74 -7.27 1.11
N PHE A 47 4.84 -7.26 2.09
CA PHE A 47 5.14 -6.70 3.41
C PHE A 47 5.96 -7.64 4.29
N LEU A 48 5.81 -8.96 4.14
CA LEU A 48 6.71 -9.93 4.79
C LEU A 48 8.13 -9.85 4.22
N ASP A 49 8.28 -9.65 2.91
CA ASP A 49 9.59 -9.50 2.25
C ASP A 49 10.38 -8.29 2.80
N LEU A 50 9.72 -7.29 3.37
CA LEU A 50 10.40 -6.14 3.98
C LEU A 50 11.15 -6.49 5.27
N ASP A 51 10.74 -7.53 5.99
CA ASP A 51 11.42 -7.95 7.24
C ASP A 51 12.83 -8.47 6.93
N GLU A 52 12.95 -9.22 5.83
CA GLU A 52 14.23 -9.72 5.33
C GLU A 52 14.99 -8.66 4.50
N HIS A 53 14.27 -7.75 3.86
CA HIS A 53 14.82 -6.79 2.90
C HIS A 53 14.31 -5.34 3.11
N PRO A 54 14.70 -4.68 4.21
CA PRO A 54 14.25 -3.33 4.53
C PRO A 54 14.70 -2.27 3.51
N GLU A 55 15.74 -2.54 2.71
CA GLU A 55 16.17 -1.64 1.63
C GLU A 55 15.09 -1.44 0.53
N LYS A 56 14.06 -2.29 0.50
CA LYS A 56 12.96 -2.22 -0.47
C LYS A 56 11.87 -1.21 -0.09
N ILE A 57 11.86 -0.70 1.14
CA ILE A 57 10.77 0.15 1.68
C ILE A 57 10.40 1.30 0.74
N GLU A 58 11.40 2.06 0.24
CA GLU A 58 11.14 3.18 -0.68
C GLU A 58 10.54 2.71 -2.02
N GLY A 59 11.11 1.63 -2.59
CA GLY A 59 10.65 1.09 -3.87
C GLY A 59 9.25 0.50 -3.78
N VAL A 60 8.94 -0.21 -2.71
CA VAL A 60 7.60 -0.74 -2.44
C VAL A 60 6.61 0.41 -2.21
N GLY A 61 6.98 1.45 -1.47
CA GLY A 61 6.14 2.63 -1.29
C GLY A 61 5.82 3.33 -2.61
N GLN A 62 6.83 3.48 -3.49
CA GLN A 62 6.63 4.01 -4.83
C GLN A 62 5.75 3.12 -5.69
N LEU A 63 5.88 1.80 -5.60
CA LEU A 63 5.05 0.84 -6.32
C LEU A 63 3.58 0.90 -5.88
N LEU A 64 3.29 1.02 -4.58
CA LEU A 64 1.92 1.22 -4.09
C LEU A 64 1.33 2.55 -4.57
N PHE A 65 2.15 3.61 -4.64
CA PHE A 65 1.74 4.87 -5.23
C PHE A 65 1.42 4.72 -6.73
N GLU A 66 2.32 4.14 -7.53
CA GLU A 66 2.11 3.92 -8.96
C GLU A 66 0.86 3.05 -9.19
N MET A 67 0.60 2.05 -8.34
CA MET A 67 -0.64 1.25 -8.38
C MET A 67 -1.89 2.13 -8.28
N CYS A 68 -1.88 3.13 -7.41
CA CYS A 68 -2.97 4.07 -7.17
C CYS A 68 -3.00 5.25 -8.14
N LYS A 69 -1.89 5.56 -8.79
CA LYS A 69 -1.73 6.70 -9.69
C LYS A 69 -2.53 6.50 -10.98
N GLY A 70 -3.46 7.42 -11.24
CA GLY A 70 -4.20 7.51 -12.49
C GLY A 70 -3.47 8.38 -13.52
N VAL A 71 -4.24 8.96 -14.43
CA VAL A 71 -3.75 9.96 -15.40
C VAL A 71 -4.15 11.36 -14.94
N ARG A 72 -3.53 12.40 -15.52
CA ARG A 72 -3.87 13.81 -15.26
C ARG A 72 -3.92 14.16 -13.77
N ASN A 73 -2.97 13.65 -12.98
CA ASN A 73 -2.87 13.96 -11.55
C ASN A 73 -4.09 13.50 -10.73
N MET A 74 -4.79 12.48 -11.22
CA MET A 74 -5.92 11.83 -10.54
C MET A 74 -5.53 10.43 -10.04
N PHE A 75 -6.37 9.84 -9.20
CA PHE A 75 -6.26 8.42 -8.82
C PHE A 75 -6.82 7.48 -9.89
N HIS A 76 -6.29 6.27 -9.93
CA HIS A 76 -6.83 5.17 -10.72
C HIS A 76 -8.14 4.66 -10.08
N SER A 77 -9.03 4.07 -10.88
CA SER A 77 -10.32 3.55 -10.40
C SER A 77 -10.20 2.42 -9.37
N CYS A 78 -9.05 1.75 -9.29
CA CYS A 78 -8.81 0.70 -8.30
C CYS A 78 -8.29 1.20 -6.95
N THR A 79 -7.97 2.50 -6.83
CA THR A 79 -7.32 3.08 -5.64
C THR A 79 -8.13 2.81 -4.38
N GLY A 80 -9.44 3.01 -4.40
CA GLY A 80 -10.25 2.82 -3.19
C GLY A 80 -10.14 1.41 -2.60
N LYS A 81 -10.19 0.38 -3.47
CA LYS A 81 -10.01 -1.02 -3.05
C LYS A 81 -8.58 -1.29 -2.58
N ALA A 82 -7.57 -0.76 -3.27
CA ALA A 82 -6.17 -0.98 -2.93
C ALA A 82 -5.80 -0.32 -1.59
N VAL A 83 -6.14 0.97 -1.42
CA VAL A 83 -5.87 1.73 -0.21
C VAL A 83 -6.57 1.12 1.00
N LYS A 84 -7.83 0.68 0.87
CA LYS A 84 -8.54 0.00 1.96
C LYS A 84 -7.79 -1.25 2.44
N LEU A 85 -7.34 -2.11 1.52
CA LEU A 85 -6.55 -3.29 1.86
C LEU A 85 -5.20 -2.91 2.48
N ILE A 86 -4.52 -1.89 1.94
CA ILE A 86 -3.25 -1.40 2.48
C ILE A 86 -3.42 -0.90 3.92
N LEU A 87 -4.47 -0.14 4.21
CA LEU A 87 -4.78 0.35 5.55
C LEU A 87 -5.14 -0.78 6.52
N GLN A 88 -5.73 -1.89 6.04
CA GLN A 88 -5.93 -3.08 6.86
C GLN A 88 -4.60 -3.66 7.33
N LYS A 89 -3.52 -3.54 6.54
CA LYS A 89 -2.16 -4.00 6.89
C LYS A 89 -1.38 -3.03 7.80
N LEU A 90 -2.01 -2.10 8.52
CA LEU A 90 -1.26 -1.14 9.34
C LEU A 90 -0.99 -1.60 10.78
N GLY A 91 -1.67 -2.64 11.26
CA GLY A 91 -1.45 -3.11 12.62
C GLY A 91 -2.32 -4.31 13.00
N PRO A 92 -2.10 -4.85 14.20
CA PRO A 92 -2.76 -6.08 14.66
C PRO A 92 -4.26 -5.90 14.94
N VAL A 93 -4.74 -4.65 15.08
CA VAL A 93 -6.18 -4.36 15.23
C VAL A 93 -6.89 -4.44 13.88
N THR A 94 -6.20 -4.11 12.79
CA THR A 94 -6.78 -4.03 11.45
C THR A 94 -6.46 -5.26 10.59
N GLU A 95 -5.41 -6.00 10.94
CA GLU A 95 -5.01 -7.28 10.35
C GLU A 95 -4.91 -8.34 11.44
N THR A 96 -5.75 -9.37 11.34
CA THR A 96 -5.88 -10.44 12.34
C THR A 96 -5.48 -11.82 11.80
N GLU A 97 -5.31 -11.95 10.48
CA GLU A 97 -4.99 -13.22 9.81
C GLU A 97 -3.48 -13.49 9.81
N ILE A 98 -2.65 -12.44 9.80
CA ILE A 98 -1.20 -12.58 9.67
C ILE A 98 -0.42 -11.51 10.44
N GLN A 99 0.72 -11.89 11.00
CA GLN A 99 1.67 -10.96 11.61
C GLN A 99 2.60 -10.39 10.54
N LEU A 100 2.55 -9.08 10.31
CA LEU A 100 3.47 -8.37 9.42
C LEU A 100 4.41 -7.46 10.22
N PRO A 101 5.55 -7.02 9.64
CA PRO A 101 6.45 -6.07 10.28
C PRO A 101 5.86 -4.65 10.26
N TRP A 102 4.89 -4.36 11.14
CA TRP A 102 4.05 -3.16 11.12
C TRP A 102 4.82 -1.82 11.05
N ILE A 103 5.98 -1.75 11.69
CA ILE A 103 6.85 -0.56 11.61
C ILE A 103 7.29 -0.31 10.16
N LEU A 104 7.79 -1.35 9.47
CA LEU A 104 8.24 -1.26 8.08
C LEU A 104 7.08 -1.03 7.12
N VAL A 105 5.91 -1.60 7.42
CA VAL A 105 4.67 -1.31 6.67
C VAL A 105 4.30 0.17 6.80
N GLY A 106 4.33 0.72 8.01
CA GLY A 106 4.10 2.14 8.25
C GLY A 106 5.08 3.05 7.50
N GLU A 107 6.37 2.72 7.49
CA GLU A 107 7.40 3.45 6.74
C GLU A 107 7.18 3.38 5.22
N THR A 108 6.73 2.23 4.72
CA THR A 108 6.38 2.03 3.32
C THR A 108 5.20 2.91 2.92
N LEU A 109 4.17 2.98 3.77
CA LEU A 109 3.00 3.82 3.54
C LEU A 109 3.35 5.31 3.62
N LYS A 110 4.26 5.70 4.52
CA LYS A 110 4.79 7.07 4.57
C LYS A 110 5.42 7.47 3.23
N ASN A 111 6.18 6.57 2.59
CA ASN A 111 6.74 6.81 1.26
C ASN A 111 5.65 6.93 0.19
N MET A 112 4.66 6.03 0.20
CA MET A 112 3.50 6.09 -0.71
C MET A 112 2.74 7.43 -0.58
N VAL A 113 2.45 7.85 0.65
CA VAL A 113 1.73 9.11 0.94
C VAL A 113 2.55 10.30 0.47
N ARG A 114 3.87 10.29 0.66
CA ARG A 114 4.77 11.33 0.17
C ARG A 114 4.65 11.46 -1.35
N SER A 115 4.80 10.37 -2.10
CA SER A 115 4.66 10.40 -3.57
C SER A 115 3.26 10.85 -4.02
N THR A 116 2.23 10.43 -3.30
CA THR A 116 0.84 10.84 -3.54
C THR A 116 0.66 12.35 -3.37
N ALA A 117 1.20 12.92 -2.29
CA ALA A 117 1.14 14.35 -1.98
C ALA A 117 1.82 15.22 -3.04
N PHE A 118 2.91 14.75 -3.65
CA PHE A 118 3.60 15.47 -4.73
C PHE A 118 2.88 15.38 -6.08
N TYR A 119 2.06 14.34 -6.31
CA TYR A 119 1.48 14.07 -7.62
C TYR A 119 0.02 14.50 -7.77
N ILE A 120 -0.82 14.23 -6.77
CA ILE A 120 -2.28 14.39 -6.90
C ILE A 120 -2.67 15.86 -6.69
N TYR A 121 -3.55 16.41 -7.52
CA TYR A 121 -4.10 17.75 -7.25
C TYR A 121 -5.06 17.71 -6.07
N LYS A 122 -5.04 18.78 -5.25
CA LYS A 122 -5.83 18.88 -4.00
C LYS A 122 -7.31 18.53 -4.19
N GLU A 123 -7.89 18.91 -5.32
CA GLU A 123 -9.29 18.66 -5.71
C GLU A 123 -9.62 17.17 -5.96
N HIS A 124 -8.62 16.32 -6.15
CA HIS A 124 -8.79 14.88 -6.39
C HIS A 124 -8.42 14.00 -5.19
N PHE A 125 -8.12 14.62 -4.04
CA PHE A 125 -7.81 13.90 -2.81
C PHE A 125 -9.02 13.24 -2.14
N GLY A 126 -10.26 13.59 -2.53
CA GLY A 126 -11.50 13.11 -1.92
C GLY A 126 -11.53 11.59 -1.76
N THR A 127 -11.23 10.84 -2.82
CA THR A 127 -11.19 9.36 -2.78
C THR A 127 -10.18 8.80 -1.78
N PHE A 128 -9.04 9.46 -1.61
CA PHE A 128 -8.03 9.04 -0.64
C PHE A 128 -8.48 9.32 0.80
N PHE A 129 -9.06 10.50 1.05
CA PHE A 129 -9.62 10.85 2.36
C PHE A 129 -10.80 9.96 2.75
N GLU A 130 -11.70 9.63 1.82
CA GLU A 130 -12.80 8.70 2.06
C GLU A 130 -12.30 7.34 2.53
N CYS A 131 -11.21 6.82 1.92
CA CYS A 131 -10.62 5.56 2.35
C CYS A 131 -10.05 5.63 3.78
N LEU A 132 -9.40 6.75 4.12
CA LEU A 132 -8.90 6.98 5.48
C LEU A 132 -10.05 7.07 6.49
N GLN A 133 -11.13 7.78 6.17
CA GLN A 133 -12.31 7.90 7.05
C GLN A 133 -12.97 6.56 7.33
N VAL A 134 -13.12 5.70 6.30
CA VAL A 134 -13.68 4.35 6.45
C VAL A 134 -12.81 3.49 7.37
N SER A 135 -11.48 3.66 7.37
CA SER A 135 -10.60 2.99 8.33
C SER A 135 -10.71 3.54 9.76
N SER A 136 -10.98 4.83 9.94
CA SER A 136 -11.18 5.44 11.27
C SER A 136 -12.50 5.03 11.92
N ASN A 137 -13.54 4.71 11.13
CA ASN A 137 -14.79 4.19 11.67
C ASN A 137 -14.68 2.75 12.21
N PHE A 138 -13.58 2.05 11.93
CA PHE A 138 -13.28 0.75 12.53
C PHE A 138 -12.85 0.87 14.01
N THR A 139 -12.41 2.05 14.47
CA THR A 139 -12.09 2.30 15.89
C THR A 139 -13.29 2.78 16.72
N GLY A 140 -14.43 3.06 16.09
CA GLY A 140 -15.64 3.57 16.77
C GLY A 140 -16.47 2.53 17.51
N PHE A 141 -16.21 1.23 17.32
CA PHE A 141 -16.98 0.16 17.97
C PHE A 141 -16.39 -0.32 19.31
N VAL A 142 -15.28 0.25 19.78
CA VAL A 142 -14.60 -0.18 21.03
C VAL A 142 -14.85 0.77 22.21
N CYS A 143 -15.51 1.92 22.03
CA CYS A 143 -15.75 2.87 23.14
C CYS A 143 -17.20 2.96 23.66
N ASP A 144 -18.16 2.20 23.11
CA ASP A 144 -19.58 2.29 23.51
C ASP A 144 -20.08 1.11 24.38
N GLU A 145 -19.21 0.45 25.18
CA GLU A 145 -19.65 -0.56 26.17
C GLU A 145 -19.24 -0.31 27.63
N GLU A 146 -18.55 0.79 27.97
CA GLU A 146 -18.33 1.19 29.38
C GLU A 146 -19.08 2.48 29.77
N SER A 147 -20.41 2.45 29.66
CA SER A 147 -21.26 3.41 30.37
C SER A 147 -22.69 2.88 30.60
N LYS A 148 -22.80 1.67 31.18
CA LYS A 148 -23.99 1.24 31.92
C LYS A 148 -23.63 0.37 33.13
N HIS A 149 -23.09 0.99 34.17
CA HIS A 149 -23.50 0.67 35.55
C HIS A 149 -23.26 1.87 36.46
#